data_AF-A0AAD1DWQ6-F1
#
_entry.id   AF-A0AAD1DWQ6-F1
#
_cell.length_a   1.000
_cell.length_b   1.000
_cell.length_c   1.000
_cell.angle_alpha   90.00
_cell.angle_beta   90.00
_cell.angle_gamma   90.00
#
_symmetry.space_group_name_H-M   'P 1'
#
loop_
_entity.id
_entity.type
_entity.pdbx_description
1 polymer ?
#
loop_
_entity_poly.entity_id
_entity_poly.type
_entity_poly.pdbx_seq_one_letter_code
_entity_poly.pdbx_strand_id
1 'polypeptide(L)'
;MVAWAAIHFKQFFIHQKELIMPKLREYLGGIVSEIAEARKMTDLQTVQIAKEYAQDDLLKHFSIPRMKVGSVDLTIPFATAGNSPKMIFRDFMYDEIIKVAKTDYDATDLKSDQSLKEFLIKQEPAYHDILTKIRDENTPTLTIDQISYLEPISKVTVEFCKSLSNFSWKYVNPDTFYKSISNRLILETKRVIEKIEDQEIIVEASKLMQLDVKCLIFAKMSVSEAGMEWSRYEDINGNIVETLIPE
;
A
#
# COMPACT_ATOMS: atom_id res chain seq x y z
N MET A 1 0.11 -13.21 -48.14
CA MET A 1 0.50 -11.84 -47.74
C MET A 1 -0.27 -11.29 -46.53
N VAL A 2 -1.53 -11.68 -46.28
CA VAL A 2 -2.31 -11.15 -45.12
C VAL A 2 -1.90 -11.76 -43.77
N ALA A 3 -1.40 -13.00 -43.75
CA ALA A 3 -0.98 -13.67 -42.50
C ALA A 3 0.35 -13.14 -41.91
N TRP A 4 1.22 -12.57 -42.73
CA TRP A 4 2.54 -12.07 -42.28
C TRP A 4 2.43 -10.70 -41.61
N ALA A 5 1.47 -9.87 -42.05
CA ALA A 5 1.16 -8.60 -41.41
C ALA A 5 0.53 -8.78 -40.01
N ALA A 6 -0.30 -9.82 -39.81
CA ALA A 6 -0.93 -10.09 -38.51
C ALA A 6 0.07 -10.58 -37.44
N ILE A 7 1.10 -11.33 -37.84
CA ILE A 7 2.15 -11.81 -36.92
C ILE A 7 3.06 -10.64 -36.51
N HIS A 8 3.43 -9.77 -37.45
CA HIS A 8 4.20 -8.56 -37.11
C HIS A 8 3.41 -7.53 -36.30
N PHE A 9 2.09 -7.41 -36.49
CA PHE A 9 1.26 -6.53 -35.65
C PHE A 9 1.12 -7.04 -34.22
N LYS A 10 1.06 -8.38 -34.04
CA LYS A 10 1.06 -9.00 -32.71
C LYS A 10 2.42 -8.90 -32.03
N GLN A 11 3.52 -9.03 -32.78
CA GLN A 11 4.88 -8.86 -32.25
C GLN A 11 5.19 -7.39 -31.89
N PHE A 12 4.61 -6.41 -32.61
CA PHE A 12 4.78 -4.98 -32.32
C PHE A 12 4.02 -4.54 -31.05
N PHE A 13 2.90 -5.19 -30.73
CA PHE A 13 2.16 -4.95 -29.48
C PHE A 13 2.74 -5.68 -28.25
N ILE A 14 3.65 -6.64 -28.45
CA ILE A 14 4.27 -7.41 -27.36
C ILE A 14 5.56 -6.74 -26.85
N HIS A 15 5.98 -5.59 -27.41
CA HIS A 15 7.26 -4.96 -27.05
C HIS A 15 7.23 -3.49 -26.60
N GLN A 16 6.06 -2.92 -26.27
CA GLN A 16 6.03 -1.67 -25.48
C GLN A 16 4.83 -1.60 -24.54
N LYS A 17 5.02 -2.15 -23.34
CA LYS A 17 4.77 -1.47 -22.08
C LYS A 17 5.34 -2.39 -21.00
N GLU A 18 6.60 -2.17 -20.63
CA GLU A 18 6.87 -2.25 -19.19
C GLU A 18 5.87 -1.27 -18.57
N LEU A 19 4.81 -1.85 -18.00
CA LEU A 19 3.78 -1.07 -17.33
C LEU A 19 4.48 -0.47 -16.12
N ILE A 20 4.82 0.82 -16.23
CA ILE A 20 5.35 1.60 -15.12
C ILE A 20 4.36 1.42 -13.97
N MET A 21 4.78 0.71 -12.92
CA MET A 21 4.00 0.60 -11.70
C MET A 21 4.00 2.00 -11.09
N PRO A 22 2.85 2.69 -11.04
CA PRO A 22 2.84 4.08 -10.61
C PRO A 22 3.25 4.15 -9.15
N LYS A 23 3.84 5.26 -8.74
CA LYS A 23 4.03 5.53 -7.31
C LYS A 23 2.69 5.92 -6.70
N LEU A 24 2.50 5.63 -5.41
CA LEU A 24 1.25 5.96 -4.72
C LEU A 24 0.88 7.45 -4.85
N ARG A 25 1.86 8.35 -4.71
CA ARG A 25 1.64 9.80 -4.84
C ARG A 25 1.16 10.20 -6.25
N GLU A 26 1.70 9.55 -7.28
CA GLU A 26 1.37 9.85 -8.68
C GLU A 26 -0.04 9.35 -8.98
N TYR A 27 -0.37 8.15 -8.49
CA TYR A 27 -1.69 7.57 -8.66
C TYR A 27 -2.79 8.39 -7.96
N LEU A 28 -2.61 8.72 -6.67
CA LEU A 28 -3.58 9.52 -5.92
C LEU A 28 -3.67 10.95 -6.45
N GLY A 29 -2.53 11.58 -6.78
CA GLY A 29 -2.49 12.90 -7.39
C GLY A 29 -3.21 12.95 -8.74
N GLY A 30 -3.06 11.90 -9.56
CA GLY A 30 -3.78 11.74 -10.82
C GLY A 30 -5.30 11.70 -10.62
N ILE A 31 -5.79 10.93 -9.64
CA ILE A 31 -7.23 10.87 -9.33
C ILE A 31 -7.77 12.24 -8.93
N VAL A 32 -7.06 12.95 -8.05
CA VAL A 32 -7.47 14.30 -7.61
C VAL A 32 -7.48 15.27 -8.80
N SER A 33 -6.48 15.19 -9.69
CA SER A 33 -6.41 16.00 -10.89
C SER A 33 -7.58 15.74 -11.86
N GLU A 34 -7.95 14.48 -12.07
CA GLU A 34 -9.09 14.12 -12.94
C GLU A 34 -10.43 14.58 -12.36
N ILE A 35 -10.60 14.52 -11.03
CA ILE A 35 -11.79 15.08 -10.35
C ILE A 35 -11.86 16.60 -10.56
N ALA A 36 -10.74 17.30 -10.45
CA ALA A 36 -10.67 18.75 -10.67
C ALA A 36 -11.00 19.12 -12.13
N GLU A 37 -10.50 18.37 -13.11
CA GLU A 37 -10.80 18.62 -14.53
C GLU A 37 -12.27 18.30 -14.86
N ALA A 38 -12.83 17.21 -14.33
CA ALA A 38 -14.25 16.89 -14.50
C ALA A 38 -15.16 18.01 -13.95
N ARG A 39 -14.76 18.62 -12.84
CA ARG A 39 -15.46 19.78 -12.29
C ARG A 39 -15.37 20.99 -13.21
N LYS A 40 -14.17 21.37 -13.65
CA LYS A 40 -13.98 22.49 -14.58
C LYS A 40 -14.84 22.30 -15.84
N MET A 41 -14.93 21.07 -16.35
CA MET A 41 -15.83 20.75 -17.46
C MET A 41 -17.31 20.99 -17.12
N THR A 42 -17.75 20.66 -15.90
CA THR A 42 -19.13 20.90 -15.43
C THR A 42 -19.43 22.40 -15.31
N ASP A 43 -18.48 23.20 -14.83
CA ASP A 43 -18.64 24.65 -14.75
C ASP A 43 -18.72 25.28 -16.15
N LEU A 44 -17.87 24.84 -17.08
CA LEU A 44 -17.92 25.27 -18.49
C LEU A 44 -19.25 24.89 -19.16
N GLN A 45 -19.78 23.69 -18.89
CA GLN A 45 -21.09 23.28 -19.37
C GLN A 45 -22.21 24.16 -18.79
N THR A 46 -22.14 24.51 -17.51
CA THR A 46 -23.12 25.41 -16.88
C THR A 46 -23.11 26.79 -17.56
N VAL A 47 -21.93 27.33 -17.89
CA VAL A 47 -21.81 28.58 -18.65
C VAL A 47 -22.40 28.46 -20.05
N GLN A 48 -22.20 27.32 -20.73
CA GLN A 48 -22.76 27.09 -22.05
C GLN A 48 -24.29 27.02 -22.01
N ILE A 49 -24.86 26.28 -21.06
CA ILE A 49 -26.32 26.22 -20.83
C ILE A 49 -26.88 27.61 -20.54
N ALA A 50 -26.21 28.40 -19.71
CA ALA A 50 -26.63 29.77 -19.42
C ALA A 50 -26.74 30.63 -20.69
N LYS A 51 -25.78 30.51 -21.61
CA LYS A 51 -25.80 31.22 -22.90
C LYS A 51 -26.96 30.78 -23.78
N GLU A 52 -27.22 29.47 -23.84
CA GLU A 52 -28.33 28.91 -24.62
C GLU A 52 -29.69 29.37 -24.05
N TYR A 53 -29.85 29.37 -22.72
CA TYR A 53 -31.06 29.86 -22.05
C TYR A 53 -31.30 31.34 -22.35
N ALA A 54 -30.25 32.16 -22.33
CA ALA A 54 -30.38 33.59 -22.62
C ALA A 54 -30.81 33.91 -24.06
N GLN A 55 -30.59 32.97 -25.00
CA GLN A 55 -30.92 33.16 -26.42
C GLN A 55 -32.34 32.68 -26.79
N ASP A 56 -33.00 31.88 -25.94
CA ASP A 56 -34.33 31.35 -26.20
C ASP A 56 -35.43 32.18 -25.49
N ASP A 57 -36.53 32.42 -26.21
CA ASP A 57 -37.60 33.32 -25.75
C ASP A 57 -38.35 32.83 -24.52
N LEU A 58 -38.41 31.52 -24.29
CA LEU A 58 -39.06 30.93 -23.13
C LEU A 58 -38.02 30.64 -22.04
N LEU A 59 -36.89 30.01 -22.39
CA LEU A 59 -35.91 29.53 -21.42
C LEU A 59 -35.20 30.66 -20.66
N LYS A 60 -35.11 31.87 -21.21
CA LYS A 60 -34.52 33.04 -20.52
C LYS A 60 -35.21 33.42 -19.21
N HIS A 61 -36.42 32.92 -18.98
CA HIS A 61 -37.20 33.14 -17.76
C HIS A 61 -37.06 32.00 -16.73
N PHE A 62 -36.31 30.94 -17.06
CA PHE A 62 -36.08 29.79 -16.17
C PHE A 62 -34.76 29.92 -15.42
N SER A 63 -34.68 29.30 -14.25
CA SER A 63 -33.43 29.19 -13.51
C SER A 63 -32.44 28.28 -14.25
N ILE A 64 -31.18 28.71 -14.31
CA ILE A 64 -30.11 27.90 -14.88
C ILE A 64 -29.71 26.84 -13.85
N PRO A 65 -29.73 25.54 -14.19
CA PRO A 65 -29.30 24.48 -13.28
C PRO A 65 -27.78 24.59 -13.04
N ARG A 66 -27.38 24.71 -11.78
CA ARG A 66 -25.97 24.66 -11.36
C ARG A 66 -25.67 23.28 -10.76
N MET A 67 -24.90 22.46 -11.47
CA MET A 67 -24.41 21.19 -10.95
C MET A 67 -23.09 21.41 -10.22
N LYS A 68 -23.05 21.09 -8.92
CA LYS A 68 -21.82 21.09 -8.12
C LYS A 68 -21.48 19.64 -7.76
N VAL A 69 -20.22 19.24 -7.96
CA VAL A 69 -19.68 18.01 -7.37
C VAL A 69 -19.31 18.36 -5.93
N GLY A 70 -20.07 17.86 -4.95
CA GLY A 70 -19.88 18.19 -3.53
C GLY A 70 -18.66 17.50 -2.93
N SER A 71 -18.84 16.26 -2.48
CA SER A 71 -17.77 15.41 -1.96
C SER A 71 -17.69 14.12 -2.78
N VAL A 72 -16.48 13.66 -3.04
CA VAL A 72 -16.22 12.37 -3.68
C VAL A 72 -15.55 11.45 -2.67
N ASP A 73 -16.23 10.37 -2.31
CA ASP A 73 -15.69 9.33 -1.44
C ASP A 73 -15.24 8.14 -2.28
N LEU A 74 -13.96 7.80 -2.18
CA LEU A 74 -13.34 6.70 -2.93
C LEU A 74 -12.75 5.68 -1.96
N THR A 75 -13.00 4.40 -2.26
CA THR A 75 -12.29 3.27 -1.65
C THR A 75 -11.48 2.58 -2.74
N ILE A 76 -10.17 2.76 -2.70
CA ILE A 76 -9.26 2.32 -3.75
C ILE A 76 -8.45 1.14 -3.23
N PRO A 77 -8.61 -0.06 -3.80
CA PRO A 77 -7.71 -1.17 -3.52
C PRO A 77 -6.38 -0.98 -4.27
N PHE A 78 -5.27 -1.19 -3.58
CA PHE A 78 -3.95 -1.28 -4.18
C PHE A 78 -3.06 -2.25 -3.39
N ALA A 79 -1.94 -2.67 -3.98
CA ALA A 79 -0.92 -3.46 -3.30
C ALA A 79 0.45 -2.85 -3.57
N THR A 80 1.43 -3.11 -2.70
CA THR A 80 2.81 -2.64 -2.91
C THR A 80 3.56 -3.63 -3.79
N ALA A 81 4.21 -3.15 -4.85
CA ALA A 81 5.01 -4.00 -5.73
C ALA A 81 6.12 -4.72 -4.94
N GLY A 82 6.27 -6.02 -5.17
CA GLY A 82 7.37 -6.80 -4.61
C GLY A 82 7.27 -7.19 -3.13
N ASN A 83 6.23 -6.77 -2.38
CA ASN A 83 6.06 -7.21 -0.99
C ASN A 83 5.01 -8.30 -0.86
N SER A 84 5.43 -9.45 -0.34
CA SER A 84 4.56 -10.43 0.29
C SER A 84 3.82 -9.77 1.47
N PRO A 85 2.64 -10.27 1.87
CA PRO A 85 1.83 -9.61 2.91
C PRO A 85 2.67 -9.46 4.19
N LYS A 86 2.49 -8.33 4.90
CA LYS A 86 3.11 -8.13 6.22
C LYS A 86 2.56 -9.20 7.15
N MET A 87 3.38 -10.20 7.42
CA MET A 87 3.04 -11.25 8.35
C MET A 87 3.30 -10.77 9.76
N ILE A 88 2.38 -11.05 10.66
CA ILE A 88 2.58 -10.85 12.09
C ILE A 88 3.63 -11.84 12.60
N PHE A 89 4.31 -11.47 13.69
CA PHE A 89 5.47 -12.19 14.23
C PHE A 89 5.27 -13.70 14.30
N ARG A 90 4.21 -14.12 14.97
CA ARG A 90 3.89 -15.54 15.18
C ARG A 90 3.70 -16.32 13.88
N ASP A 91 3.10 -15.70 12.86
CA ASP A 91 2.79 -16.38 11.60
C ASP A 91 4.07 -16.62 10.80
N PHE A 92 4.91 -15.58 10.60
CA PHE A 92 6.12 -15.77 9.80
C PHE A 92 7.17 -16.64 10.49
N MET A 93 7.22 -16.60 11.83
CA MET A 93 8.13 -17.44 12.60
C MET A 93 7.69 -18.90 12.53
N TYR A 94 6.40 -19.18 12.74
CA TYR A 94 5.86 -20.52 12.64
C TYR A 94 6.10 -21.12 11.24
N ASP A 95 5.77 -20.36 10.19
CA ASP A 95 5.96 -20.78 8.80
C ASP A 95 7.43 -21.09 8.48
N GLU A 96 8.38 -20.25 8.94
CA GLU A 96 9.80 -20.52 8.72
C GLU A 96 10.28 -21.73 9.53
N ILE A 97 9.83 -21.89 10.77
CA ILE A 97 10.18 -23.05 11.62
C ILE A 97 9.78 -24.36 10.93
N ILE A 98 8.51 -24.49 10.51
CA ILE A 98 8.03 -25.73 9.87
C ILE A 98 8.71 -25.96 8.52
N LYS A 99 8.96 -24.88 7.76
CA LYS A 99 9.62 -24.94 6.45
C LYS A 99 11.06 -25.41 6.56
N VAL A 100 11.79 -25.00 7.59
CA VAL A 100 13.20 -25.37 7.78
C VAL A 100 13.32 -26.73 8.43
N ALA A 101 12.45 -27.05 9.40
CA ALA A 101 12.42 -28.35 10.06
C ALA A 101 12.00 -29.48 9.10
N LYS A 102 11.10 -29.21 8.14
CA LYS A 102 10.65 -30.17 7.12
C LYS A 102 10.22 -31.51 7.75
N THR A 103 10.96 -32.58 7.45
CA THR A 103 10.72 -33.95 7.93
C THR A 103 11.06 -34.14 9.39
N ASP A 104 11.83 -33.23 10.00
CA ASP A 104 12.14 -33.28 11.43
C ASP A 104 11.03 -32.73 12.30
N TYR A 105 10.01 -32.09 11.72
CA TYR A 105 8.85 -31.57 12.45
C TYR A 105 7.62 -32.44 12.21
N ASP A 106 6.99 -32.91 13.29
CA ASP A 106 5.76 -33.68 13.25
C ASP A 106 4.55 -32.82 13.66
N ALA A 107 3.75 -32.41 12.68
CA ALA A 107 2.53 -31.63 12.91
C ALA A 107 1.40 -32.43 13.59
N THR A 108 1.52 -33.77 13.65
CA THR A 108 0.48 -34.63 14.25
C THR A 108 0.55 -34.68 15.77
N ASP A 109 1.70 -34.31 16.37
CA ASP A 109 1.83 -34.04 17.80
C ASP A 109 1.20 -32.67 18.13
N LEU A 110 -0.13 -32.68 18.28
CA LEU A 110 -0.95 -31.50 18.54
C LEU A 110 -0.53 -30.75 19.81
N LYS A 111 -0.01 -31.47 20.82
CA LYS A 111 0.36 -30.86 22.10
C LYS A 111 1.62 -30.01 21.95
N SER A 112 2.66 -30.55 21.31
CA SER A 112 3.88 -29.79 21.07
C SER A 112 3.70 -28.72 20.01
N ASP A 113 2.88 -28.96 18.99
CA ASP A 113 2.51 -27.93 18.01
C ASP A 113 1.80 -26.74 18.67
N GLN A 114 0.80 -27.01 19.53
CA GLN A 114 0.11 -25.97 20.28
C GLN A 114 1.06 -25.22 21.23
N SER A 115 1.99 -25.94 21.87
CA SER A 115 3.01 -25.33 22.74
C SER A 115 3.94 -24.38 21.96
N LEU A 116 4.31 -24.73 20.72
CA LEU A 116 5.07 -23.86 19.82
C LEU A 116 4.29 -22.57 19.49
N LYS A 117 3.02 -22.70 19.11
CA LYS A 117 2.17 -21.55 18.79
C LYS A 117 2.02 -20.61 20.00
N GLU A 118 1.77 -21.16 21.18
CA GLU A 118 1.67 -20.39 22.43
C GLU A 118 2.99 -19.71 22.81
N PHE A 119 4.12 -20.39 22.61
CA PHE A 119 5.44 -19.79 22.80
C PHE A 119 5.66 -18.59 21.89
N LEU A 120 5.33 -18.70 20.60
CA LEU A 120 5.48 -17.59 19.65
C LEU A 120 4.58 -16.40 19.99
N ILE A 121 3.34 -16.65 20.46
CA ILE A 121 2.45 -15.60 20.97
C ILE A 121 3.11 -14.87 22.15
N LYS A 122 3.75 -15.59 23.08
CA LYS A 122 4.44 -14.99 24.24
C LYS A 122 5.70 -14.21 23.88
N GLN A 123 6.34 -14.50 22.75
CA GLN A 123 7.51 -13.76 22.26
C GLN A 123 7.13 -12.48 21.48
N GLU A 124 5.88 -12.36 21.04
CA GLU A 124 5.41 -11.23 20.23
C GLU A 124 5.59 -9.85 20.93
N PRO A 125 5.33 -9.68 22.24
CA PRO A 125 5.61 -8.42 22.93
C PRO A 125 7.10 -8.04 22.92
N ALA A 126 8.00 -9.02 23.13
CA ALA A 126 9.44 -8.75 23.11
C ALA A 126 9.92 -8.31 21.72
N TYR A 127 9.37 -8.90 20.66
CA TYR A 127 9.63 -8.45 19.30
C TYR A 127 9.12 -7.02 19.05
N HIS A 128 7.92 -6.70 19.55
CA HIS A 128 7.35 -5.36 19.45
C HIS A 128 8.20 -4.30 20.16
N ASP A 129 8.71 -4.61 21.35
CA ASP A 129 9.59 -3.71 22.10
C ASP A 129 10.89 -3.42 21.33
N ILE A 130 11.47 -4.44 20.67
CA ILE A 130 12.64 -4.27 19.81
C ILE A 130 12.31 -3.37 18.60
N LEU A 131 11.16 -3.56 17.96
CA LEU A 131 10.73 -2.71 16.84
C LEU A 131 10.57 -1.24 17.28
N THR A 132 9.98 -1.02 18.46
CA THR A 132 9.84 0.33 19.03
C THR A 132 11.19 0.95 19.28
N LYS A 133 12.10 0.21 19.94
CA LYS A 133 13.48 0.67 20.17
C LYS A 133 14.20 1.05 18.88
N ILE A 134 14.14 0.22 17.84
CA ILE A 134 14.79 0.51 16.55
C ILE A 134 14.18 1.77 15.90
N ARG A 135 12.87 1.97 16.00
CA ARG A 135 12.21 3.18 15.47
C ARG A 135 12.64 4.44 16.20
N ASP A 136 12.82 4.37 17.51
CA ASP A 136 13.25 5.51 18.33
C ASP A 136 14.69 5.95 17.99
N GLU A 137 15.52 5.03 17.47
CA GLU A 137 16.87 5.33 16.97
C GLU A 137 16.87 6.06 15.61
N ASN A 138 15.71 6.16 14.93
CA ASN A 138 15.46 6.94 13.71
C ASN A 138 16.50 6.73 12.59
N THR A 139 16.95 5.49 12.38
CA THR A 139 17.86 5.14 11.28
C THR A 139 17.09 4.81 9.99
N PRO A 140 17.60 5.18 8.81
CA PRO A 140 16.92 4.90 7.54
C PRO A 140 16.96 3.42 7.13
N THR A 141 17.96 2.68 7.62
CA THR A 141 18.17 1.25 7.37
C THR A 141 18.52 0.52 8.66
N LEU A 142 18.30 -0.80 8.68
CA LEU A 142 18.63 -1.62 9.84
C LEU A 142 20.15 -1.81 9.95
N THR A 143 20.75 -1.30 11.02
CA THR A 143 22.20 -1.38 11.26
C THR A 143 22.63 -2.74 11.82
N ILE A 144 23.93 -3.03 11.79
CA ILE A 144 24.49 -4.28 12.37
C ILE A 144 24.20 -4.36 13.87
N ASP A 145 24.32 -3.23 14.59
CA ASP A 145 24.05 -3.18 16.03
C ASP A 145 22.56 -3.44 16.31
N GLN A 146 21.65 -2.91 15.49
CA GLN A 146 20.22 -3.18 15.60
C GLN A 146 19.86 -4.62 15.27
N ILE A 147 20.55 -5.26 14.32
CA ILE A 147 20.40 -6.69 14.03
C ILE A 147 20.74 -7.52 15.27
N SER A 148 21.73 -7.10 16.08
CA SER A 148 22.08 -7.81 17.31
C SER A 148 20.94 -7.87 18.35
N TYR A 149 20.02 -6.90 18.33
CA TYR A 149 18.85 -6.90 19.22
C TYR A 149 17.90 -8.07 18.95
N LEU A 150 17.92 -8.64 17.74
CA LEU A 150 17.07 -9.76 17.32
C LEU A 150 17.66 -11.13 17.70
N GLU A 151 18.94 -11.17 18.06
CA GLU A 151 19.67 -12.41 18.38
C GLU A 151 19.03 -13.19 19.53
N PRO A 152 18.62 -12.57 20.66
CA PRO A 152 18.01 -13.28 21.78
C PRO A 152 16.73 -14.02 21.40
N ILE A 153 15.87 -13.41 20.57
CA ILE A 153 14.63 -14.05 20.09
C ILE A 153 14.96 -15.32 19.29
N SER A 154 15.93 -15.22 18.39
CA SER A 154 16.35 -16.36 17.56
C SER A 154 16.91 -17.49 18.44
N LYS A 155 17.78 -17.16 19.41
CA LYS A 155 18.36 -18.14 20.35
C LYS A 155 17.29 -18.85 21.17
N VAL A 156 16.42 -18.10 21.84
CA VAL A 156 15.37 -18.66 22.69
C VAL A 156 14.39 -19.50 21.87
N THR A 157 14.09 -19.10 20.64
CA THR A 157 13.22 -19.89 19.74
C THR A 157 13.84 -21.25 19.41
N VAL A 158 15.13 -21.30 19.08
CA VAL A 158 15.81 -22.58 18.77
C VAL A 158 15.88 -23.48 19.99
N GLU A 159 16.21 -22.94 21.17
CA GLU A 159 16.24 -23.71 22.41
C GLU A 159 14.85 -24.25 22.79
N PHE A 160 13.80 -23.45 22.56
CA PHE A 160 12.44 -23.93 22.75
C PHE A 160 12.10 -25.08 21.79
N CYS A 161 12.44 -24.96 20.50
CA CYS A 161 12.21 -26.03 19.51
C CYS A 161 12.98 -27.31 19.87
N LYS A 162 14.19 -27.21 20.42
CA LYS A 162 14.95 -28.37 20.92
C LYS A 162 14.27 -29.08 22.09
N SER A 163 13.47 -28.37 22.87
CA SER A 163 12.75 -28.93 24.02
C SER A 163 11.45 -29.68 23.65
N LEU A 164 10.95 -29.51 22.43
CA LEU A 164 9.68 -30.08 21.99
C LEU A 164 9.86 -31.51 21.44
N SER A 165 8.94 -32.42 21.79
CA SER A 165 8.96 -33.81 21.34
C SER A 165 8.72 -33.99 19.84
N ASN A 166 8.06 -33.02 19.21
CA ASN A 166 7.75 -33.05 17.79
C ASN A 166 8.87 -32.56 16.87
N PHE A 167 10.07 -32.29 17.42
CA PHE A 167 11.28 -32.02 16.66
C PHE A 167 12.26 -33.18 16.81
N SER A 168 12.54 -33.90 15.73
CA SER A 168 13.41 -35.08 15.76
C SER A 168 14.90 -34.79 15.61
N TRP A 169 15.26 -33.64 15.01
CA TRP A 169 16.64 -33.18 14.76
C TRP A 169 17.55 -34.22 14.07
N LYS A 170 16.99 -35.12 13.26
CA LYS A 170 17.74 -36.17 12.58
C LYS A 170 18.44 -35.67 11.32
N TYR A 171 17.82 -34.74 10.61
CA TYR A 171 18.27 -34.29 9.28
C TYR A 171 18.66 -32.81 9.27
N VAL A 172 18.09 -32.01 10.16
CA VAL A 172 18.30 -30.57 10.24
C VAL A 172 19.37 -30.26 11.27
N ASN A 173 20.44 -29.62 10.82
CA ASN A 173 21.49 -29.13 11.69
C ASN A 173 21.00 -27.90 12.50
N PRO A 174 21.14 -27.90 13.84
CA PRO A 174 20.68 -26.78 14.69
C PRO A 174 21.26 -25.41 14.34
N ASP A 175 22.52 -25.32 13.89
CA ASP A 175 23.14 -24.05 13.50
C ASP A 175 22.55 -23.53 12.18
N THR A 176 22.22 -24.43 11.26
CA THR A 176 21.55 -24.07 10.00
C THR A 176 20.12 -23.61 10.26
N PHE A 177 19.44 -24.29 11.18
CA PHE A 177 18.11 -23.90 11.65
C PHE A 177 18.13 -22.50 12.29
N TYR A 178 19.04 -22.26 13.23
CA TYR A 178 19.25 -20.96 13.85
C TYR A 178 19.49 -19.84 12.83
N LYS A 179 20.38 -20.08 11.85
CA LYS A 179 20.66 -19.11 10.79
C LYS A 179 19.43 -18.78 9.96
N SER A 180 18.59 -19.78 9.60
CA SER A 180 17.38 -19.55 8.83
C SER A 180 16.37 -18.69 9.59
N ILE A 181 16.13 -19.02 10.87
CA ILE A 181 15.25 -18.25 11.75
C ILE A 181 15.75 -16.81 11.92
N SER A 182 17.05 -16.63 12.15
CA SER A 182 17.67 -15.32 12.31
C SER A 182 17.53 -14.49 11.04
N ASN A 183 17.81 -15.08 9.88
CA ASN A 183 17.68 -14.41 8.58
C ASN A 183 16.24 -14.01 8.28
N ARG A 184 15.27 -14.86 8.61
CA ARG A 184 13.83 -14.56 8.45
C ARG A 184 13.42 -13.40 9.35
N LEU A 185 13.81 -13.42 10.62
CA LEU A 185 13.50 -12.37 11.58
C LEU A 185 14.09 -11.02 11.16
N ILE A 186 15.34 -11.01 10.67
CA ILE A 186 16.00 -9.81 10.14
C ILE A 186 15.25 -9.29 8.91
N LEU A 187 14.90 -10.18 7.97
CA LEU A 187 14.18 -9.80 6.74
C LEU A 187 12.84 -9.13 7.04
N GLU A 188 12.02 -9.72 7.90
CA GLU A 188 10.72 -9.15 8.25
C GLU A 188 10.86 -7.87 9.08
N THR A 189 11.90 -7.77 9.91
CA THR A 189 12.21 -6.52 10.63
C THR A 189 12.59 -5.41 9.67
N LYS A 190 13.44 -5.68 8.66
CA LYS A 190 13.79 -4.71 7.61
C LYS A 190 12.54 -4.19 6.89
N ARG A 191 11.61 -5.09 6.52
CA ARG A 191 10.34 -4.71 5.87
C ARG A 191 9.45 -3.81 6.72
N VAL A 192 9.60 -3.85 8.05
CA VAL A 192 8.83 -3.03 8.99
C VAL A 192 9.50 -1.68 9.27
N ILE A 193 10.84 -1.68 9.35
CA ILE A 193 11.65 -0.50 9.75
C ILE A 193 12.04 0.35 8.55
N GLU A 194 12.55 -0.28 7.50
CA GLU A 194 13.08 0.42 6.33
C GLU A 194 11.91 1.03 5.56
N LYS A 195 11.84 2.36 5.56
CA LYS A 195 10.90 3.10 4.73
C LYS A 195 11.26 2.83 3.28
N ILE A 196 10.41 2.10 2.57
CA ILE A 196 10.50 2.03 1.12
C ILE A 196 9.93 3.36 0.61
N GLU A 197 10.80 4.35 0.45
CA GLU A 197 10.44 5.59 -0.24
C GLU A 197 10.00 5.24 -1.67
N ASP A 198 8.91 5.88 -2.12
CA ASP A 198 8.42 5.76 -3.49
C ASP A 198 8.04 4.33 -3.91
N GLN A 199 7.28 3.62 -3.06
CA GLN A 199 6.70 2.32 -3.42
C GLN A 199 5.89 2.42 -4.71
N GLU A 200 6.40 1.72 -5.72
CA GLU A 200 5.62 1.26 -6.84
C GLU A 200 4.43 0.47 -6.32
N ILE A 201 3.23 0.81 -6.81
CA ILE A 201 2.00 0.14 -6.44
C ILE A 201 1.38 -0.59 -7.62
N ILE A 202 0.68 -1.67 -7.28
CA ILE A 202 -0.20 -2.41 -8.18
C ILE A 202 -1.59 -1.85 -7.94
N VAL A 203 -2.20 -1.32 -9.01
CA VAL A 203 -3.57 -0.78 -9.01
C VAL A 203 -4.47 -1.46 -10.04
N GLU A 204 -3.89 -2.29 -10.90
CA GLU A 204 -4.61 -3.03 -11.92
C GLU A 204 -5.47 -4.12 -11.29
N ALA A 205 -6.78 -4.06 -11.51
CA ALA A 205 -7.75 -5.02 -10.97
C ALA A 205 -7.37 -6.47 -11.26
N SER A 206 -6.92 -6.78 -12.49
CA SER A 206 -6.51 -8.13 -12.89
C SER A 206 -5.31 -8.66 -12.09
N LYS A 207 -4.35 -7.80 -11.76
CA LYS A 207 -3.19 -8.17 -10.94
C LYS A 207 -3.55 -8.26 -9.46
N LEU A 208 -4.37 -7.33 -8.97
CA LEU A 208 -4.86 -7.35 -7.59
C LEU A 208 -5.66 -8.61 -7.27
N MET A 209 -6.48 -9.09 -8.20
CA MET A 209 -7.26 -10.33 -8.05
C MET A 209 -6.40 -11.60 -7.94
N GLN A 210 -5.13 -11.55 -8.34
CA GLN A 210 -4.20 -12.68 -8.24
C GLN A 210 -3.47 -12.69 -6.88
N LEU A 211 -3.55 -11.62 -6.11
CA LEU A 211 -2.91 -11.51 -4.81
C LEU A 211 -3.82 -12.05 -3.71
N ASP A 212 -3.20 -12.55 -2.64
CA ASP A 212 -3.92 -12.85 -1.40
C ASP A 212 -4.56 -11.56 -0.86
N VAL A 213 -5.78 -11.66 -0.32
CA VAL A 213 -6.52 -10.52 0.25
C VAL A 213 -5.71 -9.79 1.33
N LYS A 214 -4.83 -10.50 2.07
CA LYS A 214 -3.92 -9.93 3.07
C LYS A 214 -2.88 -8.98 2.48
N CYS A 215 -2.65 -9.02 1.17
CA CYS A 215 -1.75 -8.11 0.46
C CYS A 215 -2.43 -6.80 0.04
N LEU A 216 -3.76 -6.75 0.08
CA LEU A 216 -4.54 -5.61 -0.39
C LEU A 216 -4.63 -4.53 0.69
N ILE A 217 -4.34 -3.29 0.29
CA ILE A 217 -4.51 -2.08 1.08
C ILE A 217 -5.65 -1.28 0.47
N PHE A 218 -6.56 -0.78 1.31
CA PHE A 218 -7.69 0.03 0.88
C PHE A 218 -7.48 1.48 1.31
N ALA A 219 -7.14 2.35 0.37
CA ALA A 219 -7.12 3.78 0.61
C ALA A 219 -8.57 4.30 0.63
N LYS A 220 -8.98 4.84 1.78
CA LYS A 220 -10.22 5.61 1.92
C LYS A 220 -9.88 7.08 1.77
N MET A 221 -10.37 7.70 0.71
CA MET A 221 -10.13 9.10 0.40
C MET A 221 -11.47 9.81 0.30
N SER A 222 -11.60 10.94 0.99
CA SER A 222 -12.69 11.88 0.79
C SER A 222 -12.09 13.15 0.22
N VAL A 223 -12.53 13.53 -0.98
CA VAL A 223 -12.13 14.77 -1.62
C VAL A 223 -13.30 15.73 -1.50
N SER A 224 -13.13 16.76 -0.68
CA SER A 224 -14.07 17.87 -0.54
C SER A 224 -13.47 19.13 -1.10
N GLU A 225 -14.33 19.98 -1.62
CA GLU A 225 -13.95 21.24 -2.20
C GLU A 225 -14.03 22.38 -1.17
N ALA A 226 -13.03 23.27 -1.20
CA ALA A 226 -13.17 24.65 -0.72
C ALA A 226 -13.08 25.57 -1.95
N GLY A 227 -14.14 26.32 -2.21
CA GLY A 227 -14.20 27.25 -3.34
C GLY A 227 -13.31 28.47 -3.13
N MET A 228 -12.89 29.10 -4.22
CA MET A 228 -12.30 30.44 -4.22
C MET A 228 -13.08 31.29 -5.22
N GLU A 229 -13.38 32.54 -4.86
CA GLU A 229 -14.07 33.51 -5.68
C GLU A 229 -13.24 34.77 -5.90
N TRP A 230 -13.41 35.39 -7.07
CA TRP A 230 -12.81 36.69 -7.36
C TRP A 230 -13.69 37.78 -6.75
N SER A 231 -13.15 38.50 -5.78
CA SER A 231 -13.75 39.71 -5.22
C SER A 231 -13.20 40.93 -5.94
N ARG A 232 -14.11 41.80 -6.40
CA ARG A 232 -13.79 43.06 -7.07
C ARG A 232 -14.26 44.23 -6.21
N TYR A 233 -13.35 45.10 -5.82
CA TYR A 233 -13.64 46.30 -5.05
C TYR A 233 -12.80 47.49 -5.51
N GLU A 234 -13.27 48.69 -5.22
CA GLU A 234 -12.56 49.93 -5.52
C GLU A 234 -11.70 50.33 -4.30
N ASP A 235 -10.42 50.61 -4.52
CA ASP A 235 -9.51 51.04 -3.46
C ASP A 235 -9.70 52.52 -3.10
N ILE A 236 -9.00 52.98 -2.07
CA ILE A 236 -9.03 54.38 -1.61
C ILE A 236 -8.54 55.40 -2.66
N ASN A 237 -7.88 54.93 -3.73
CA ASN A 237 -7.37 55.74 -4.83
C ASN A 237 -8.26 55.67 -6.07
N GLY A 238 -9.41 54.99 -6.01
CA GLY A 238 -10.33 54.80 -7.13
C GLY A 238 -9.88 53.74 -8.14
N ASN A 239 -8.86 52.94 -7.82
CA ASN A 239 -8.45 51.83 -8.68
C ASN A 239 -9.31 50.60 -8.40
N ILE A 240 -9.67 49.90 -9.47
CA ILE A 240 -10.35 48.62 -9.38
C ILE A 240 -9.31 47.56 -9.01
N VAL A 241 -9.50 46.91 -7.87
CA VAL A 241 -8.66 45.81 -7.39
C VAL A 241 -9.47 44.52 -7.44
N GLU A 242 -8.85 43.47 -7.98
CA GLU A 242 -9.42 42.12 -8.05
C GLU A 242 -8.54 41.18 -7.23
N THR A 243 -9.13 40.53 -6.23
CA THR A 243 -8.44 39.59 -5.34
C THR A 243 -9.18 38.26 -5.28
N LEU A 244 -8.45 37.15 -5.33
CA LEU A 244 -9.02 35.82 -5.13
C LEU A 244 -9.14 35.53 -3.63
N ILE A 245 -10.36 35.30 -3.14
CA ILE A 245 -10.67 35.00 -1.73
C ILE A 245 -11.40 33.65 -1.63
N PRO A 246 -11.36 32.94 -0.49
CA PRO A 246 -12.18 31.75 -0.29
C PRO A 246 -13.69 32.05 -0.38
N GLU A 247 -14.47 31.14 -0.98
CA GLU A 247 -15.97 31.15 -1.02
C GLU A 247 -16.55 30.86 0.38
#